data_AF-A0A1M7JJX5-F1
#
_entry.id   AF-A0A1M7JJX5-F1
#
_cell.length_a   1.000
_cell.length_b   1.000
_cell.length_c   1.000
_cell.angle_alpha   90.00
_cell.angle_beta   90.00
_cell.angle_gamma   90.00
#
_symmetry.space_group_name_H-M   'P 1'
#
loop_
_entity.id
_entity.type
_entity.pdbx_description
1 polymer ?
#
loop_
_entity_poly.entity_id
_entity_poly.type
_entity_poly.pdbx_seq_one_letter_code
_entity_poly.pdbx_strand_id
1 'polypeptide(L)'
;MKKLYSLFALGALLFVACSENALPVSGSTSVPNMENNLMPKSPVLCSVMGVTDSLEAVEKGCIWSPTLWNRTSGYRVRTGYDNGTNTSGIWTWHVEPGDGGNVRFEWPGVATDEFDSMSLADVIDKCGGSLCGKVIYELNGDKPDSDAEDVFDRRASVEFYFAGKDSLGNIGEIDARAMHGICVEYSGDISVELIPSDSITNLNKISTHGLRTNSLNPENLLSKSKKTCNVFGGFEIYTSGEMDWSKVVPMKEVLAHLKGIRIIFNYNEENTDFDIISIDWYDITKIPMTDAHPYDETCEPIYVDASYCDCEFTTEDRALDVATTEARSQLERWKNNAENDNVLSDLTKECLNNALDSLDSLREIRRSYAFGHLPCDNPHPLSFVCANGSRSTTIEFYEKYGEYMDKIEKPLEEEMIKSAVSVYNYCMSLNE
;
A
#
# COMPACT_ATOMS: atom_id res chain seq x y z
N MET A 1 42.09 19.94 -40.01
CA MET A 1 43.57 20.00 -39.97
C MET A 1 44.13 18.58 -39.89
N LYS A 2 45.43 18.43 -40.14
CA LYS A 2 46.36 17.34 -39.77
C LYS A 2 45.97 16.61 -38.45
N LYS A 3 46.25 15.31 -38.22
CA LYS A 3 46.90 14.23 -39.04
C LYS A 3 46.58 12.81 -38.46
N LEU A 4 47.13 11.78 -39.13
CA LEU A 4 47.20 10.31 -38.84
C LEU A 4 47.56 9.94 -37.36
N TYR A 5 47.38 8.70 -36.84
CA TYR A 5 47.77 7.36 -37.35
C TYR A 5 46.84 6.20 -36.88
N SER A 6 46.57 5.20 -37.73
CA SER A 6 47.13 3.80 -37.73
C SER A 6 46.87 3.00 -36.44
N LEU A 7 46.15 1.86 -36.39
CA LEU A 7 45.91 0.73 -37.32
C LEU A 7 47.10 -0.28 -37.40
N PHE A 8 46.94 -1.38 -36.67
CA PHE A 8 47.46 -2.76 -36.85
C PHE A 8 46.38 -3.70 -36.24
N ALA A 9 45.94 -4.86 -36.73
CA ALA A 9 46.22 -5.76 -37.87
C ALA A 9 46.72 -7.16 -37.43
N LEU A 10 45.85 -8.16 -37.69
CA LEU A 10 46.05 -9.63 -37.69
C LEU A 10 46.34 -10.36 -36.36
N GLY A 11 45.82 -11.59 -36.28
CA GLY A 11 46.00 -12.54 -35.17
C GLY A 11 45.11 -13.78 -35.30
N ALA A 12 45.13 -14.47 -36.46
CA ALA A 12 44.22 -15.58 -36.75
C ALA A 12 44.94 -16.87 -37.20
N LEU A 13 44.42 -18.02 -36.71
CA LEU A 13 44.61 -19.40 -37.17
C LEU A 13 46.01 -20.06 -37.10
N LEU A 14 46.13 -21.04 -36.19
CA LEU A 14 46.54 -22.44 -36.41
C LEU A 14 45.80 -23.26 -35.31
N PHE A 15 44.98 -24.29 -35.54
CA PHE A 15 45.21 -25.62 -36.16
C PHE A 15 46.33 -26.42 -35.43
N VAL A 16 46.19 -27.66 -34.97
CA VAL A 16 45.22 -28.80 -35.18
C VAL A 16 45.23 -29.72 -33.92
N ALA A 17 44.44 -30.80 -33.69
CA ALA A 17 43.38 -31.54 -34.41
C ALA A 17 42.60 -32.48 -33.44
N CYS A 18 41.40 -32.95 -33.86
CA CYS A 18 40.64 -34.14 -33.38
C CYS A 18 40.09 -34.15 -31.93
N SER A 19 38.96 -34.81 -31.63
CA SER A 19 38.16 -35.78 -32.41
C SER A 19 36.67 -35.42 -32.48
N GLU A 20 35.99 -35.95 -33.49
CA GLU A 20 34.55 -35.87 -33.71
C GLU A 20 33.77 -36.71 -32.69
N ASN A 21 32.57 -36.22 -32.31
CA ASN A 21 31.33 -37.00 -32.33
C ASN A 21 30.13 -36.03 -32.32
N ALA A 22 29.04 -36.41 -32.98
CA ALA A 22 27.91 -35.51 -33.22
C ALA A 22 26.87 -35.49 -32.08
N LEU A 23 26.22 -34.33 -31.96
CA LEU A 23 24.81 -34.06 -31.60
C LEU A 23 23.93 -35.26 -31.15
N PRO A 24 23.08 -35.06 -30.11
CA PRO A 24 22.10 -33.97 -30.14
C PRO A 24 22.16 -32.95 -28.99
N VAL A 25 21.57 -31.79 -29.27
CA VAL A 25 21.12 -30.83 -28.25
C VAL A 25 20.13 -31.52 -27.32
N SER A 26 20.38 -31.49 -26.02
CA SER A 26 19.40 -31.80 -24.99
C SER A 26 19.22 -30.57 -24.12
N GLY A 27 18.10 -29.88 -24.28
CA GLY A 27 17.75 -28.75 -23.42
C GLY A 27 17.36 -29.29 -22.05
N SER A 28 18.21 -29.10 -21.05
CA SER A 28 17.96 -29.53 -19.67
C SER A 28 17.00 -28.56 -18.95
N THR A 29 15.78 -28.40 -19.48
CA THR A 29 14.67 -27.79 -18.76
C THR A 29 14.20 -28.78 -17.68
N SER A 30 14.90 -28.77 -16.54
CA SER A 30 14.56 -29.58 -15.36
C SER A 30 13.34 -29.01 -14.62
N VAL A 31 12.21 -28.91 -15.33
CA VAL A 31 10.89 -28.74 -14.73
C VAL A 31 10.53 -30.07 -14.06
N PRO A 32 10.24 -30.10 -12.74
CA PRO A 32 9.80 -31.31 -12.07
C PRO A 32 8.53 -31.87 -12.72
N ASN A 33 8.51 -33.17 -13.00
CA ASN A 33 7.42 -33.82 -13.72
C ASN A 33 6.15 -33.83 -12.86
N MET A 34 5.06 -33.22 -13.33
CA MET A 34 3.81 -33.11 -12.57
C MET A 34 3.07 -34.45 -12.53
N GLU A 35 3.04 -35.11 -11.37
CA GLU A 35 2.25 -36.33 -11.17
C GLU A 35 0.77 -35.99 -10.90
N ASN A 36 -0.11 -36.42 -11.81
CA ASN A 36 -1.54 -36.08 -11.82
C ASN A 36 -2.30 -36.63 -10.59
N ASN A 37 -2.47 -35.82 -9.55
CA ASN A 37 -3.38 -36.11 -8.44
C ASN A 37 -4.65 -35.24 -8.52
N LEU A 38 -5.67 -35.80 -9.18
CA LEU A 38 -6.96 -35.14 -9.46
C LEU A 38 -7.86 -35.02 -8.22
N MET A 39 -7.60 -34.03 -7.37
CA MET A 39 -8.61 -33.43 -6.46
C MET A 39 -8.26 -31.95 -6.22
N PRO A 40 -9.19 -31.00 -6.44
CA PRO A 40 -8.99 -29.62 -6.00
C PRO A 40 -9.11 -29.57 -4.48
N LYS A 41 -7.97 -29.58 -3.80
CA LYS A 41 -7.91 -29.19 -2.39
C LYS A 41 -7.95 -27.66 -2.33
N SER A 42 -8.78 -27.10 -1.47
CA SER A 42 -8.57 -25.72 -0.99
C SER A 42 -7.12 -25.58 -0.52
N PRO A 43 -6.45 -24.42 -0.68
CA PRO A 43 -5.10 -24.23 -0.15
C PRO A 43 -5.13 -24.28 1.38
N VAL A 44 -4.85 -25.47 1.90
CA VAL A 44 -4.77 -25.72 3.35
C VAL A 44 -3.47 -25.09 3.84
N LEU A 45 -3.60 -23.98 4.57
CA LEU A 45 -2.61 -23.43 5.50
C LEU A 45 -1.80 -24.59 6.11
N CYS A 46 -0.47 -24.64 5.92
CA CYS A 46 0.35 -25.84 6.11
C CYS A 46 0.36 -26.41 7.55
N SER A 47 -0.74 -27.06 7.95
CA SER A 47 -0.95 -27.72 9.22
C SER A 47 -0.29 -29.09 9.20
N VAL A 48 0.78 -29.26 9.98
CA VAL A 48 1.67 -30.42 9.89
C VAL A 48 1.01 -31.69 10.45
N MET A 49 0.31 -32.42 9.58
CA MET A 49 0.03 -33.84 9.77
C MET A 49 1.13 -34.70 9.14
N GLY A 50 2.26 -34.83 9.84
CA GLY A 50 3.21 -35.94 9.63
C GLY A 50 4.55 -35.63 8.95
N VAL A 51 4.89 -34.39 8.63
CA VAL A 51 6.25 -34.05 8.15
C VAL A 51 7.18 -33.91 9.36
N THR A 52 8.12 -34.84 9.50
CA THR A 52 9.06 -34.90 10.64
C THR A 52 10.49 -34.47 10.31
N ASP A 53 10.80 -34.23 9.04
CA ASP A 53 12.13 -33.82 8.58
C ASP A 53 12.07 -32.41 7.97
N SER A 54 13.05 -31.57 8.31
CA SER A 54 13.12 -30.20 7.82
C SER A 54 13.47 -30.12 6.34
N LEU A 55 14.21 -31.10 5.79
CA LEU A 55 14.55 -31.09 4.36
C LEU A 55 13.32 -31.41 3.50
N GLU A 56 12.48 -32.36 3.92
CA GLU A 56 11.21 -32.66 3.24
C GLU A 56 10.24 -31.46 3.33
N ALA A 57 10.25 -30.72 4.45
CA ALA A 57 9.50 -29.47 4.57
C ALA A 57 10.04 -28.35 3.66
N VAL A 58 11.36 -28.23 3.47
CA VAL A 58 11.95 -27.31 2.47
C VAL A 58 11.51 -27.71 1.06
N GLU A 59 11.68 -28.97 0.67
CA GLU A 59 11.40 -29.45 -0.69
C GLU A 59 9.93 -29.30 -1.07
N LYS A 60 9.01 -29.59 -0.12
CA LYS A 60 7.55 -29.41 -0.29
C LYS A 60 7.05 -27.98 -0.07
N GLY A 61 7.92 -27.04 0.33
CA GLY A 61 7.56 -25.63 0.52
C GLY A 61 6.76 -25.33 1.80
N CYS A 62 6.83 -26.22 2.79
CA CYS A 62 6.10 -26.13 4.06
C CYS A 62 6.87 -25.40 5.18
N ILE A 63 8.04 -24.81 4.89
CA ILE A 63 8.70 -23.91 5.86
C ILE A 63 8.01 -22.54 5.83
N TRP A 64 7.44 -22.19 6.97
CA TRP A 64 6.85 -20.88 7.22
C TRP A 64 7.94 -19.82 7.30
N SER A 65 7.94 -18.90 6.34
CA SER A 65 8.71 -17.65 6.38
C SER A 65 7.74 -16.49 6.60
N PRO A 66 8.01 -15.56 7.54
CA PRO A 66 7.28 -14.29 7.61
C PRO A 66 7.43 -13.43 6.35
N THR A 67 8.40 -13.70 5.49
CA THR A 67 8.56 -13.05 4.19
C THR A 67 7.83 -13.85 3.10
N LEU A 68 6.87 -13.21 2.42
CA LEU A 68 6.19 -13.74 1.23
C LEU A 68 7.08 -13.64 -0.02
N TRP A 69 7.83 -12.55 -0.14
CA TRP A 69 8.64 -12.22 -1.31
C TRP A 69 9.69 -11.16 -0.96
N ASN A 70 10.90 -11.26 -1.52
CA ASN A 70 11.97 -10.26 -1.39
C ASN A 70 13.01 -10.39 -2.53
N ARG A 71 14.00 -9.50 -2.55
CA ARG A 71 15.13 -9.51 -3.50
C ARG A 71 15.89 -10.84 -3.67
N THR A 72 15.83 -11.75 -2.71
CA THR A 72 16.48 -13.08 -2.78
C THR A 72 15.54 -14.24 -3.12
N SER A 73 14.24 -13.97 -3.26
CA SER A 73 13.21 -14.99 -3.44
C SER A 73 13.02 -15.43 -4.90
N GLY A 74 13.36 -14.56 -5.86
CA GLY A 74 13.15 -14.80 -7.29
C GLY A 74 11.69 -14.60 -7.73
N TYR A 75 11.37 -15.08 -8.94
CA TYR A 75 10.09 -14.85 -9.64
C TYR A 75 9.00 -15.90 -9.31
N ARG A 76 9.37 -17.03 -8.67
CA ARG A 76 8.44 -18.04 -8.13
C ARG A 76 8.69 -18.17 -6.65
N VAL A 77 7.78 -17.73 -5.81
CA VAL A 77 8.01 -17.72 -4.37
C VAL A 77 6.97 -18.53 -3.62
N ARG A 78 7.47 -19.33 -2.68
CA ARG A 78 6.67 -20.19 -1.81
C ARG A 78 6.13 -19.36 -0.66
N THR A 79 4.95 -18.82 -0.87
CA THR A 79 4.20 -17.96 0.06
C THR A 79 3.74 -18.67 1.34
N GLY A 80 3.89 -20.01 1.43
CA GLY A 80 3.23 -20.85 2.43
C GLY A 80 1.80 -21.26 2.05
N TYR A 81 1.25 -20.71 0.97
CA TYR A 81 -0.13 -20.89 0.50
C TYR A 81 -0.26 -21.51 -0.90
N ASP A 82 0.80 -22.14 -1.42
CA ASP A 82 0.71 -22.87 -2.70
C ASP A 82 -0.32 -24.00 -2.62
N ASN A 83 -1.16 -24.11 -3.64
CA ASN A 83 -2.26 -25.07 -3.72
C ASN A 83 -1.82 -26.45 -4.29
N GLY A 84 -0.51 -26.70 -4.39
CA GLY A 84 0.08 -27.91 -4.96
C GLY A 84 0.42 -27.80 -6.45
N THR A 85 0.27 -26.61 -7.07
CA THR A 85 0.67 -26.37 -8.46
C THR A 85 2.09 -25.81 -8.59
N ASN A 86 2.73 -25.39 -7.50
CA ASN A 86 4.02 -24.68 -7.48
C ASN A 86 3.97 -23.42 -8.38
N THR A 87 2.89 -22.65 -8.24
CA THR A 87 2.66 -21.37 -8.93
C THR A 87 2.22 -20.23 -7.99
N SER A 88 2.38 -20.38 -6.68
CA SER A 88 2.27 -19.26 -5.72
C SER A 88 3.25 -18.13 -6.01
N GLY A 89 2.92 -16.91 -5.56
CA GLY A 89 3.79 -15.75 -5.64
C GLY A 89 3.96 -15.20 -7.06
N ILE A 90 2.91 -15.28 -7.88
CA ILE A 90 2.86 -14.67 -9.22
C ILE A 90 2.77 -13.15 -9.07
N TRP A 91 3.58 -12.45 -9.87
CA TRP A 91 3.42 -11.03 -10.15
C TRP A 91 2.74 -10.80 -11.51
N THR A 92 1.71 -9.98 -11.56
CA THR A 92 1.14 -9.42 -12.81
C THR A 92 1.15 -7.88 -12.77
N TRP A 93 0.85 -7.25 -13.90
CA TRP A 93 0.70 -5.80 -14.01
C TRP A 93 -0.50 -5.46 -14.89
N HIS A 94 -1.15 -4.33 -14.58
CA HIS A 94 -2.35 -3.87 -15.27
C HIS A 94 -2.31 -2.36 -15.47
N VAL A 95 -2.87 -1.92 -16.60
CA VAL A 95 -3.12 -0.51 -16.93
C VAL A 95 -4.57 -0.34 -17.36
N GLU A 96 -5.30 0.52 -16.66
CA GLU A 96 -6.69 0.88 -16.95
C GLU A 96 -6.68 2.25 -17.66
N PRO A 97 -6.92 2.30 -18.99
CA PRO A 97 -6.94 3.54 -19.75
C PRO A 97 -8.26 4.30 -19.51
N GLY A 98 -8.17 5.57 -19.14
CA GLY A 98 -9.33 6.45 -18.96
C GLY A 98 -9.49 7.47 -20.10
N ASP A 99 -10.70 8.00 -20.26
CA ASP A 99 -11.11 8.92 -21.36
C ASP A 99 -10.37 10.29 -21.39
N GLY A 100 -9.33 10.49 -20.58
CA GLY A 100 -8.56 11.74 -20.47
C GLY A 100 -7.06 11.63 -20.70
N GLY A 101 -6.49 10.44 -20.90
CA GLY A 101 -5.06 10.27 -21.13
C GLY A 101 -4.60 8.80 -21.07
N ASN A 102 -3.40 8.54 -21.59
CA ASN A 102 -2.79 7.21 -21.50
C ASN A 102 -2.06 7.03 -20.18
N VAL A 103 -2.02 5.81 -19.66
CA VAL A 103 -1.09 5.41 -18.59
C VAL A 103 -0.30 4.20 -19.05
N ARG A 104 1.01 4.19 -18.79
CA ARG A 104 1.91 3.08 -19.18
C ARG A 104 3.08 2.92 -18.22
N PHE A 105 3.63 1.71 -18.18
CA PHE A 105 4.90 1.43 -17.52
C PHE A 105 6.07 1.59 -18.49
N GLU A 106 7.18 2.14 -18.01
CA GLU A 106 8.52 1.92 -18.56
C GLU A 106 9.27 0.95 -17.66
N TRP A 107 9.49 -0.26 -18.17
CA TRP A 107 10.18 -1.33 -17.49
C TRP A 107 11.66 -1.38 -17.89
N PRO A 108 12.60 -1.68 -16.97
CA PRO A 108 13.99 -1.98 -17.33
C PRO A 108 14.13 -3.31 -18.10
N GLY A 109 13.15 -4.21 -17.94
CA GLY A 109 13.08 -5.52 -18.59
C GLY A 109 11.87 -5.72 -19.48
N VAL A 110 11.81 -6.88 -20.12
CA VAL A 110 10.63 -7.38 -20.80
C VAL A 110 9.61 -7.80 -19.74
N ALA A 111 8.49 -7.08 -19.71
CA ALA A 111 7.27 -7.52 -19.04
C ALA A 111 6.33 -8.15 -20.07
N THR A 112 5.64 -9.24 -19.72
CA THR A 112 4.50 -9.77 -20.48
C THR A 112 3.21 -9.56 -19.71
N ASP A 113 2.09 -9.51 -20.42
CA ASP A 113 0.73 -9.48 -19.88
C ASP A 113 0.17 -10.89 -19.56
N GLU A 114 0.98 -11.93 -19.79
CA GLU A 114 0.64 -13.29 -19.43
C GLU A 114 0.49 -13.43 -17.91
N PHE A 115 -0.45 -14.25 -17.45
CA PHE A 115 -0.77 -14.33 -16.02
C PHE A 115 0.12 -15.36 -15.29
N ASP A 116 1.44 -15.25 -15.36
CA ASP A 116 2.35 -16.24 -14.77
C ASP A 116 3.62 -15.66 -14.13
N SER A 117 4.23 -16.49 -13.28
CA SER A 117 5.49 -16.26 -12.58
C SER A 117 6.65 -15.65 -13.38
N MET A 118 6.72 -15.87 -14.70
CA MET A 118 7.80 -15.39 -15.54
C MET A 118 7.55 -13.99 -16.12
N SER A 119 6.32 -13.48 -16.01
CA SER A 119 5.87 -12.29 -16.72
C SER A 119 6.56 -10.99 -16.33
N LEU A 120 7.21 -10.96 -15.16
CA LEU A 120 8.06 -9.85 -14.70
C LEU A 120 9.48 -10.33 -14.35
N ALA A 121 9.93 -11.50 -14.84
CA ALA A 121 11.22 -12.07 -14.44
C ALA A 121 12.44 -11.26 -14.94
N ASP A 122 12.47 -10.85 -16.22
CA ASP A 122 13.55 -10.03 -16.78
C ASP A 122 13.53 -8.58 -16.23
N VAL A 123 12.38 -8.12 -15.73
CA VAL A 123 12.28 -6.89 -14.93
C VAL A 123 12.98 -7.09 -13.58
N ILE A 124 12.57 -8.13 -12.83
CA ILE A 124 13.07 -8.45 -11.50
C ILE A 124 14.59 -8.70 -11.51
N ASP A 125 15.12 -9.44 -12.50
CA ASP A 125 16.57 -9.65 -12.66
C ASP A 125 17.34 -8.33 -12.80
N LYS A 126 16.84 -7.40 -13.62
CA LYS A 126 17.50 -6.11 -13.90
C LYS A 126 17.39 -5.11 -12.75
N CYS A 127 16.34 -5.23 -11.93
CA CYS A 127 16.20 -4.52 -10.67
C CYS A 127 17.06 -5.12 -9.54
N GLY A 128 17.77 -6.22 -9.76
CA GLY A 128 18.58 -6.88 -8.72
C GLY A 128 17.75 -7.67 -7.71
N GLY A 129 16.60 -8.20 -8.15
CA GLY A 129 15.69 -9.04 -7.38
C GLY A 129 14.42 -8.34 -6.87
N SER A 130 14.36 -7.01 -6.88
CA SER A 130 13.15 -6.26 -6.55
C SER A 130 12.28 -6.00 -7.81
N LEU A 131 11.09 -5.41 -7.66
CA LEU A 131 10.20 -5.09 -8.78
C LEU A 131 10.17 -3.57 -8.97
N CYS A 132 10.98 -3.10 -9.91
CA CYS A 132 11.20 -1.68 -10.17
C CYS A 132 10.79 -1.27 -11.59
N GLY A 133 10.48 0.01 -11.75
CA GLY A 133 10.07 0.59 -13.02
C GLY A 133 9.68 2.05 -12.88
N LYS A 134 9.04 2.58 -13.92
CA LYS A 134 8.50 3.95 -13.94
C LYS A 134 7.09 3.92 -14.48
N VAL A 135 6.19 4.68 -13.87
CA VAL A 135 4.83 4.93 -14.38
C VAL A 135 4.82 6.28 -15.07
N ILE A 136 4.19 6.32 -16.25
CA ILE A 136 4.04 7.53 -17.06
C ILE A 136 2.55 7.77 -17.29
N TYR A 137 2.10 8.97 -16.96
CA TYR A 137 0.76 9.47 -17.19
C TYR A 137 0.79 10.55 -18.28
N GLU A 138 0.26 10.23 -19.46
CA GLU A 138 0.27 11.11 -20.62
C GLU A 138 -1.08 11.80 -20.75
N LEU A 139 -1.14 13.10 -20.42
CA LEU A 139 -2.35 13.91 -20.55
C LEU A 139 -2.72 14.15 -22.02
N ASN A 140 -3.99 13.95 -22.38
CA ASN A 140 -4.51 14.37 -23.68
C ASN A 140 -4.69 15.89 -23.68
N GLY A 141 -3.79 16.63 -24.32
CA GLY A 141 -3.66 18.10 -24.25
C GLY A 141 -4.79 18.97 -24.84
N ASP A 142 -5.98 18.40 -25.02
CA ASP A 142 -7.21 19.09 -25.46
C ASP A 142 -8.28 19.20 -24.34
N LYS A 143 -8.03 18.65 -23.14
CA LYS A 143 -8.92 18.78 -21.97
C LYS A 143 -8.47 19.91 -21.02
N PRO A 144 -9.40 20.65 -20.39
CA PRO A 144 -9.07 21.68 -19.41
C PRO A 144 -8.65 21.06 -18.07
N ASP A 145 -7.96 21.84 -17.23
CA ASP A 145 -7.43 21.37 -15.93
C ASP A 145 -8.52 20.91 -14.94
N SER A 146 -9.79 21.30 -15.14
CA SER A 146 -10.91 20.76 -14.36
C SER A 146 -11.16 19.25 -14.59
N ASP A 147 -10.84 18.75 -15.78
CA ASP A 147 -10.95 17.32 -16.12
C ASP A 147 -9.74 16.51 -15.58
N ALA A 148 -8.83 17.14 -14.82
CA ALA A 148 -7.80 16.46 -14.04
C ALA A 148 -8.36 15.85 -12.75
N GLU A 149 -9.56 16.22 -12.29
CA GLU A 149 -10.22 15.50 -11.17
C GLU A 149 -10.72 14.11 -11.62
N ASP A 150 -11.09 13.93 -12.90
CA ASP A 150 -11.37 12.63 -13.54
C ASP A 150 -10.10 11.77 -13.79
N VAL A 151 -9.02 12.01 -13.04
CA VAL A 151 -7.80 11.19 -13.09
C VAL A 151 -7.90 9.94 -12.19
N PHE A 152 -8.85 9.89 -11.23
CA PHE A 152 -9.06 8.72 -10.36
C PHE A 152 -9.43 7.43 -11.11
N ASP A 153 -9.98 7.54 -12.32
CA ASP A 153 -10.29 6.41 -13.22
C ASP A 153 -9.07 5.89 -14.01
N ARG A 154 -7.87 6.46 -13.84
CA ARG A 154 -6.63 6.08 -14.55
C ARG A 154 -5.71 5.31 -13.60
N ARG A 155 -5.69 3.98 -13.70
CA ARG A 155 -4.96 3.12 -12.75
C ARG A 155 -3.83 2.35 -13.43
N ALA A 156 -2.61 2.57 -12.96
CA ALA A 156 -1.49 1.65 -13.16
C ALA A 156 -1.33 0.80 -11.89
N SER A 157 -1.13 -0.50 -12.02
CA SER A 157 -0.89 -1.36 -10.85
C SER A 157 -0.05 -2.59 -11.15
N VAL A 158 0.55 -3.14 -10.11
CA VAL A 158 1.10 -4.50 -10.07
C VAL A 158 0.38 -5.32 -9.01
N GLU A 159 0.18 -6.61 -9.25
CA GLU A 159 -0.55 -7.50 -8.35
C GLU A 159 0.35 -8.66 -7.93
N PHE A 160 0.33 -9.01 -6.64
CA PHE A 160 1.05 -10.15 -6.08
C PHE A 160 0.06 -11.16 -5.49
N TYR A 161 0.08 -12.37 -6.03
CA TYR A 161 -0.89 -13.42 -5.72
C TYR A 161 -0.35 -14.47 -4.76
N PHE A 162 -1.11 -14.73 -3.69
CA PHE A 162 -0.67 -15.57 -2.58
C PHE A 162 -0.73 -17.06 -2.89
N ALA A 163 -1.84 -17.55 -3.45
CA ALA A 163 -1.96 -18.92 -3.92
C ALA A 163 -1.53 -19.05 -5.40
N GLY A 164 -1.30 -20.29 -5.82
CA GLY A 164 -1.13 -20.63 -7.22
C GLY A 164 -2.45 -20.66 -8.01
N LYS A 165 -2.32 -20.92 -9.31
CA LYS A 165 -3.46 -21.21 -10.21
C LYS A 165 -4.11 -22.55 -9.88
N ASP A 166 -5.40 -22.69 -10.15
CA ASP A 166 -6.08 -23.98 -10.23
C ASP A 166 -5.85 -24.68 -11.58
N SER A 167 -6.44 -25.87 -11.77
CA SER A 167 -6.34 -26.62 -13.03
C SER A 167 -7.12 -26.01 -14.21
N LEU A 168 -7.82 -24.89 -14.01
CA LEU A 168 -8.52 -24.11 -15.03
C LEU A 168 -7.78 -22.79 -15.36
N GLY A 169 -6.75 -22.44 -14.57
CA GLY A 169 -5.97 -21.23 -14.71
C GLY A 169 -6.40 -20.05 -13.82
N ASN A 170 -7.42 -20.22 -12.98
CA ASN A 170 -7.89 -19.20 -12.04
C ASN A 170 -6.93 -19.11 -10.84
N ILE A 171 -6.65 -17.92 -10.31
CA ILE A 171 -5.93 -17.80 -9.04
C ILE A 171 -6.80 -18.27 -7.87
N GLY A 172 -6.23 -19.12 -7.01
CA GLY A 172 -6.87 -19.56 -5.77
C GLY A 172 -7.01 -18.45 -4.72
N GLU A 173 -8.04 -18.57 -3.89
CA GLU A 173 -8.23 -17.77 -2.68
C GLU A 173 -7.63 -18.46 -1.45
N ILE A 174 -7.22 -17.68 -0.45
CA ILE A 174 -6.61 -18.16 0.81
C ILE A 174 -7.33 -17.64 2.05
N ASP A 175 -7.17 -18.38 3.16
CA ASP A 175 -7.47 -17.88 4.50
C ASP A 175 -6.26 -17.10 5.04
N ALA A 176 -6.27 -15.78 4.81
CA ALA A 176 -5.25 -14.84 5.25
C ALA A 176 -5.41 -14.41 6.71
N ARG A 177 -6.47 -14.82 7.43
CA ARG A 177 -6.78 -14.33 8.79
C ARG A 177 -5.62 -14.52 9.79
N ALA A 178 -4.81 -15.57 9.60
CA ALA A 178 -3.63 -15.87 10.41
C ALA A 178 -2.39 -15.00 10.11
N MET A 179 -2.36 -14.22 9.02
CA MET A 179 -1.28 -13.27 8.75
C MET A 179 -1.35 -12.02 9.65
N HIS A 180 -2.54 -11.71 10.20
CA HIS A 180 -2.91 -10.50 10.95
C HIS A 180 -2.78 -9.15 10.19
N GLY A 181 -1.85 -9.05 9.24
CA GLY A 181 -1.71 -7.94 8.30
C GLY A 181 -0.61 -8.22 7.26
N ILE A 182 -0.17 -7.17 6.58
CA ILE A 182 0.95 -7.22 5.62
C ILE A 182 1.96 -6.10 5.89
N CYS A 183 3.22 -6.34 5.56
CA CYS A 183 4.23 -5.30 5.40
C CYS A 183 4.70 -5.26 3.95
N VAL A 184 4.98 -4.06 3.43
CA VAL A 184 5.64 -3.86 2.15
C VAL A 184 6.86 -2.96 2.37
N GLU A 185 8.03 -3.35 1.85
CA GLU A 185 9.18 -2.44 1.69
C GLU A 185 9.21 -1.92 0.26
N TYR A 186 9.30 -0.60 0.06
CA TYR A 186 9.23 0.04 -1.25
C TYR A 186 9.88 1.44 -1.29
N SER A 187 10.10 1.96 -2.50
CA SER A 187 10.15 3.41 -2.80
C SER A 187 9.22 3.75 -3.98
N GLY A 188 8.88 5.04 -4.11
CA GLY A 188 7.81 5.53 -4.99
C GLY A 188 6.54 5.92 -4.21
N ASP A 189 5.54 6.44 -4.92
CA ASP A 189 4.22 6.80 -4.36
C ASP A 189 3.18 5.74 -4.74
N ILE A 190 2.67 5.01 -3.74
CA ILE A 190 1.82 3.83 -3.93
C ILE A 190 0.64 3.74 -2.95
N SER A 191 -0.43 3.12 -3.42
CA SER A 191 -1.53 2.61 -2.60
C SER A 191 -1.56 1.08 -2.66
N VAL A 192 -2.02 0.41 -1.61
CA VAL A 192 -2.19 -1.05 -1.57
C VAL A 192 -3.65 -1.40 -1.30
N GLU A 193 -4.24 -2.13 -2.25
CA GLU A 193 -5.54 -2.77 -2.15
C GLU A 193 -5.38 -4.26 -1.80
N LEU A 194 -6.37 -4.82 -1.10
CA LEU A 194 -6.57 -6.28 -1.00
C LEU A 194 -7.33 -6.76 -2.25
N ILE A 195 -6.96 -7.90 -2.81
CA ILE A 195 -7.67 -8.55 -3.92
C ILE A 195 -8.54 -9.69 -3.38
N PRO A 196 -9.82 -9.46 -3.01
CA PRO A 196 -10.74 -10.52 -2.63
C PRO A 196 -11.08 -11.43 -3.82
N SER A 197 -11.65 -12.60 -3.54
CA SER A 197 -12.14 -13.50 -4.59
C SER A 197 -13.40 -12.97 -5.26
N ASP A 198 -13.61 -13.38 -6.51
CA ASP A 198 -14.66 -12.84 -7.37
C ASP A 198 -16.06 -13.07 -6.77
N SER A 199 -16.20 -14.06 -5.89
CA SER A 199 -17.45 -14.30 -5.15
C SER A 199 -17.81 -13.12 -4.22
N ILE A 200 -16.82 -12.57 -3.50
CA ILE A 200 -16.97 -11.43 -2.61
C ILE A 200 -17.13 -10.13 -3.41
N THR A 201 -16.32 -9.96 -4.47
CA THR A 201 -16.38 -8.78 -5.35
C THR A 201 -17.74 -8.65 -6.03
N ASN A 202 -18.28 -9.74 -6.58
CA ASN A 202 -19.59 -9.74 -7.27
C ASN A 202 -20.78 -9.50 -6.33
N LEU A 203 -20.68 -9.78 -5.03
CA LEU A 203 -21.77 -9.54 -4.07
C LEU A 203 -22.03 -8.07 -3.81
N ASN A 204 -20.99 -7.21 -3.85
CA ASN A 204 -21.08 -5.83 -3.35
C ASN A 204 -20.30 -4.76 -4.15
N LYS A 205 -19.56 -5.12 -5.21
CA LYS A 205 -18.59 -4.23 -5.87
C LYS A 205 -17.61 -3.55 -4.90
N ILE A 206 -17.06 -4.34 -3.98
CA ILE A 206 -16.09 -3.86 -2.97
C ILE A 206 -14.74 -3.57 -3.63
N SER A 207 -14.13 -2.45 -3.25
CA SER A 207 -12.71 -2.15 -3.43
C SER A 207 -12.07 -1.86 -2.06
N THR A 208 -11.25 -2.80 -1.59
CA THR A 208 -10.60 -2.75 -0.27
C THR A 208 -9.24 -2.07 -0.35
N HIS A 209 -9.12 -0.85 0.17
CA HIS A 209 -7.89 -0.06 0.18
C HIS A 209 -7.36 0.02 1.62
N GLY A 210 -6.06 -0.07 1.88
CA GLY A 210 -5.55 0.05 3.27
C GLY A 210 -4.09 0.45 3.45
N LEU A 211 -3.40 0.69 2.34
CA LEU A 211 -2.26 1.59 2.33
C LEU A 211 -2.60 2.65 1.28
N ARG A 212 -2.51 3.92 1.64
CA ARG A 212 -2.51 5.03 0.70
C ARG A 212 -1.38 5.95 1.11
N THR A 213 -0.22 5.88 0.45
CA THR A 213 0.68 7.03 0.56
C THR A 213 0.04 8.14 -0.23
N ASN A 214 -0.42 9.19 0.43
CA ASN A 214 -0.66 10.46 -0.25
C ASN A 214 0.68 11.21 -0.25
N SER A 215 1.67 10.70 -0.99
CA SER A 215 3.04 11.25 -0.95
C SER A 215 3.21 12.47 -1.86
N LEU A 216 2.31 13.46 -1.75
CA LEU A 216 2.42 14.77 -2.40
C LEU A 216 3.60 15.62 -1.90
N ASN A 217 4.48 15.06 -1.06
CA ASN A 217 5.68 15.71 -0.55
C ASN A 217 6.87 15.46 -1.50
N PRO A 218 7.28 16.44 -2.34
CA PRO A 218 8.38 16.28 -3.28
C PRO A 218 9.76 16.19 -2.60
N GLU A 219 9.88 16.57 -1.33
CA GLU A 219 11.12 16.43 -0.55
C GLU A 219 11.30 15.00 0.02
N ASN A 220 10.25 14.17 -0.06
CA ASN A 220 10.29 12.75 0.29
C ASN A 220 10.95 11.90 -0.84
N LEU A 221 12.19 12.26 -1.17
CA LEU A 221 13.03 11.75 -2.25
C LEU A 221 12.88 10.24 -2.51
N LEU A 222 12.69 9.90 -3.79
CA LEU A 222 12.56 8.56 -4.38
C LEU A 222 13.72 7.57 -4.06
N SER A 223 14.76 8.03 -3.39
CA SER A 223 16.04 7.34 -3.16
C SER A 223 16.16 6.58 -1.84
N LYS A 224 15.17 6.66 -0.94
CA LYS A 224 15.16 5.92 0.34
C LYS A 224 13.97 4.95 0.39
N SER A 225 14.24 3.66 0.62
CA SER A 225 13.18 2.69 0.89
C SER A 225 12.50 2.95 2.23
N LYS A 226 11.22 2.58 2.30
CA LYS A 226 10.31 2.70 3.43
C LYS A 226 9.65 1.35 3.65
N LYS A 227 9.52 0.91 4.90
CA LYS A 227 8.80 -0.32 5.24
C LYS A 227 7.55 0.00 6.06
N THR A 228 6.40 -0.26 5.46
CA THR A 228 5.09 0.08 6.04
C THR A 228 4.34 -1.20 6.33
N CYS A 229 3.93 -1.39 7.58
CA CYS A 229 3.19 -2.56 8.06
C CYS A 229 1.78 -2.15 8.45
N ASN A 230 0.76 -2.80 7.90
CA ASN A 230 -0.65 -2.52 8.16
C ASN A 230 -1.36 -3.80 8.63
N VAL A 231 -2.00 -3.73 9.80
CA VAL A 231 -3.00 -4.72 10.22
C VAL A 231 -4.17 -4.73 9.24
N PHE A 232 -4.81 -5.89 9.02
CA PHE A 232 -6.00 -5.92 8.15
C PHE A 232 -7.18 -5.09 8.70
N GLY A 233 -7.19 -4.78 9.99
CA GLY A 233 -8.16 -3.86 10.60
C GLY A 233 -8.00 -2.39 10.16
N GLY A 234 -6.87 -2.02 9.54
CA GLY A 234 -6.63 -0.70 8.95
C GLY A 234 -7.05 -0.57 7.48
N PHE A 235 -7.59 -1.63 6.88
CA PHE A 235 -8.07 -1.59 5.49
C PHE A 235 -9.52 -1.09 5.44
N GLU A 236 -9.70 0.05 4.79
CA GLU A 236 -10.98 0.67 4.49
C GLU A 236 -11.72 -0.08 3.38
N ILE A 237 -13.03 -0.27 3.57
CA ILE A 237 -13.90 -0.96 2.61
C ILE A 237 -14.69 0.10 1.83
N TYR A 238 -14.30 0.34 0.58
CA TYR A 238 -15.05 1.17 -0.36
C TYR A 238 -16.01 0.32 -1.20
N THR A 239 -17.13 0.91 -1.63
CA THR A 239 -18.14 0.29 -2.50
C THR A 239 -18.64 1.28 -3.53
N SER A 240 -18.79 0.86 -4.78
CA SER A 240 -19.25 1.75 -5.87
C SER A 240 -20.78 1.85 -5.96
N GLY A 241 -21.35 2.88 -5.30
CA GLY A 241 -22.77 3.24 -5.35
C GLY A 241 -23.33 3.71 -4.00
N GLU A 242 -24.66 3.77 -3.88
CA GLU A 242 -25.32 4.00 -2.58
C GLU A 242 -25.00 2.86 -1.61
N MET A 243 -24.40 3.20 -0.47
CA MET A 243 -23.81 2.24 0.46
C MET A 243 -24.86 1.58 1.35
N ASP A 244 -25.38 0.42 0.92
CA ASP A 244 -26.20 -0.43 1.77
C ASP A 244 -25.34 -1.19 2.79
N TRP A 245 -25.14 -0.56 3.95
CA TRP A 245 -24.45 -1.11 5.11
C TRP A 245 -24.97 -2.48 5.58
N SER A 246 -26.19 -2.89 5.22
CA SER A 246 -26.71 -4.23 5.55
C SER A 246 -26.13 -5.36 4.68
N LYS A 247 -25.48 -5.02 3.56
CA LYS A 247 -24.86 -6.00 2.64
C LYS A 247 -23.34 -6.09 2.74
N VAL A 248 -22.67 -5.10 3.34
CA VAL A 248 -21.20 -5.04 3.42
C VAL A 248 -20.65 -6.33 4.04
N VAL A 249 -19.80 -7.04 3.29
CA VAL A 249 -19.15 -8.27 3.77
C VAL A 249 -18.14 -7.89 4.87
N PRO A 250 -18.20 -8.51 6.07
CA PRO A 250 -17.25 -8.22 7.14
C PRO A 250 -15.82 -8.56 6.72
N MET A 251 -14.84 -7.74 7.14
CA MET A 251 -13.41 -7.95 6.82
C MET A 251 -12.93 -9.39 7.15
N LYS A 252 -13.45 -10.01 8.20
CA LYS A 252 -13.15 -11.42 8.54
C LYS A 252 -13.47 -12.42 7.42
N GLU A 253 -14.51 -12.17 6.63
CA GLU A 253 -14.89 -13.02 5.50
C GLU A 253 -14.14 -12.62 4.23
N VAL A 254 -13.83 -11.32 4.03
CA VAL A 254 -12.89 -10.86 2.99
C VAL A 254 -11.54 -11.58 3.11
N LEU A 255 -10.99 -11.63 4.33
CA LEU A 255 -9.72 -12.31 4.64
C LEU A 255 -9.78 -13.83 4.58
N ALA A 256 -10.98 -14.44 4.59
CA ALA A 256 -11.15 -15.88 4.41
C ALA A 256 -11.12 -16.30 2.93
N HIS A 257 -11.27 -15.33 2.02
CA HIS A 257 -11.44 -15.50 0.59
C HIS A 257 -10.55 -14.52 -0.19
N LEU A 258 -9.27 -14.40 0.21
CA LEU A 258 -8.33 -13.41 -0.32
C LEU A 258 -7.40 -14.02 -1.38
N LYS A 259 -7.26 -13.42 -2.57
CA LYS A 259 -6.34 -13.91 -3.63
C LYS A 259 -4.91 -13.38 -3.48
N GLY A 260 -4.78 -12.11 -3.10
CA GLY A 260 -3.50 -11.39 -3.15
C GLY A 260 -3.61 -9.92 -2.73
N ILE A 261 -2.60 -9.13 -3.10
CA ILE A 261 -2.59 -7.66 -2.97
C ILE A 261 -2.34 -7.01 -4.32
N ARG A 262 -2.91 -5.81 -4.50
CA ARG A 262 -2.63 -4.93 -5.64
C ARG A 262 -1.92 -3.70 -5.13
N ILE A 263 -0.78 -3.37 -5.72
CA ILE A 263 -0.05 -2.12 -5.52
C ILE A 263 -0.44 -1.20 -6.68
N ILE A 264 -1.21 -0.16 -6.38
CA ILE A 264 -1.58 0.90 -7.32
C ILE A 264 -0.54 2.00 -7.22
N PHE A 265 -0.11 2.52 -8.36
CA PHE A 265 0.71 3.73 -8.41
C PHE A 265 -0.21 4.94 -8.46
N ASN A 266 0.06 5.93 -7.60
CA ASN A 266 -0.76 7.12 -7.54
C ASN A 266 -0.43 8.06 -8.70
N TYR A 267 -1.41 8.85 -9.15
CA TYR A 267 -1.16 9.89 -10.14
C TYR A 267 -0.30 11.00 -9.55
N ASN A 268 0.71 11.41 -10.30
CA ASN A 268 1.52 12.60 -10.09
C ASN A 268 1.81 13.22 -11.46
N GLU A 269 1.90 14.55 -11.53
CA GLU A 269 2.34 15.27 -12.73
C GLU A 269 3.81 14.91 -13.08
N GLU A 270 4.62 14.57 -12.08
CA GLU A 270 5.95 13.99 -12.27
C GLU A 270 5.89 12.46 -12.36
N ASN A 271 6.28 11.92 -13.53
CA ASN A 271 6.30 10.49 -13.83
C ASN A 271 7.02 9.65 -12.75
N THR A 272 6.27 8.87 -11.99
CA THR A 272 6.71 8.20 -10.75
C THR A 272 7.64 7.01 -11.01
N ASP A 273 8.90 7.10 -10.58
CA ASP A 273 9.80 5.93 -10.44
C ASP A 273 9.45 5.13 -9.17
N PHE A 274 9.59 3.81 -9.19
CA PHE A 274 9.31 2.94 -8.04
C PHE A 274 10.24 1.73 -7.95
N ASP A 275 10.36 1.16 -6.74
CA ASP A 275 11.02 -0.11 -6.46
C ASP A 275 10.29 -0.83 -5.31
N ILE A 276 9.66 -1.98 -5.55
CA ILE A 276 9.03 -2.81 -4.52
C ILE A 276 10.03 -3.89 -4.09
N ILE A 277 10.39 -3.94 -2.81
CA ILE A 277 11.61 -4.59 -2.29
C ILE A 277 11.32 -5.85 -1.47
N SER A 278 10.28 -5.83 -0.65
CA SER A 278 9.78 -7.02 0.06
C SER A 278 8.27 -6.95 0.30
N ILE A 279 7.67 -8.13 0.48
CA ILE A 279 6.33 -8.31 1.06
C ILE A 279 6.47 -9.32 2.20
N ASP A 280 5.97 -8.97 3.39
CA ASP A 280 6.01 -9.80 4.60
C ASP A 280 4.62 -9.87 5.27
N TRP A 281 4.42 -10.83 6.17
CA TRP A 281 3.18 -11.02 6.95
C TRP A 281 3.34 -10.20 8.24
N TYR A 282 2.38 -9.33 8.56
CA TYR A 282 2.45 -8.53 9.79
C TYR A 282 1.85 -9.28 10.99
N ASP A 283 2.61 -10.27 11.48
CA ASP A 283 2.18 -11.06 12.63
C ASP A 283 2.24 -10.27 13.95
N ILE A 284 1.10 -9.65 14.27
CA ILE A 284 0.89 -8.83 15.48
C ILE A 284 1.17 -9.57 16.80
N THR A 285 1.17 -10.90 16.81
CA THR A 285 1.52 -11.69 18.02
C THR A 285 2.99 -11.61 18.39
N LYS A 286 3.86 -11.11 17.48
CA LYS A 286 5.28 -10.86 17.72
C LYS A 286 5.57 -9.48 18.32
N ILE A 287 4.60 -8.57 18.42
CA ILE A 287 4.80 -7.29 19.12
C ILE A 287 4.95 -7.59 20.62
N PRO A 288 6.04 -7.16 21.29
CA PRO A 288 6.22 -7.42 22.70
C PRO A 288 5.14 -6.73 23.56
N MET A 289 4.40 -7.53 24.34
CA MET A 289 3.48 -7.03 25.38
C MET A 289 4.21 -6.84 26.73
N THR A 290 5.54 -6.99 26.76
CA THR A 290 6.36 -6.97 27.98
C THR A 290 6.48 -5.60 28.64
N ASP A 291 6.30 -4.54 27.86
CA ASP A 291 6.60 -3.15 28.23
C ASP A 291 5.42 -2.21 27.90
N ALA A 292 4.21 -2.76 27.82
CA ALA A 292 2.99 -2.04 27.48
C ALA A 292 1.83 -2.45 28.39
N HIS A 293 1.17 -1.49 29.03
CA HIS A 293 0.20 -1.72 30.10
C HIS A 293 -1.21 -1.30 29.68
N PRO A 294 -2.26 -2.11 29.93
CA PRO A 294 -3.63 -1.71 29.64
C PRO A 294 -4.07 -0.57 30.58
N TYR A 295 -4.75 0.43 30.02
CA TYR A 295 -5.37 1.52 30.79
C TYR A 295 -6.48 1.02 31.73
N ASP A 296 -7.22 -0.02 31.34
CA ASP A 296 -8.13 -0.74 32.23
C ASP A 296 -7.33 -1.83 33.00
N GLU A 297 -7.06 -1.60 34.29
CA GLU A 297 -6.39 -2.57 35.18
C GLU A 297 -7.12 -3.93 35.28
N THR A 298 -8.38 -4.04 34.84
CA THR A 298 -9.13 -5.30 34.79
C THR A 298 -8.99 -6.05 33.45
N CYS A 299 -8.32 -5.45 32.47
CA CYS A 299 -7.91 -6.11 31.24
C CYS A 299 -6.73 -7.04 31.50
N GLU A 300 -6.96 -8.36 31.40
CA GLU A 300 -5.89 -9.34 31.18
C GLU A 300 -5.64 -9.44 29.67
N PRO A 301 -4.52 -8.93 29.11
CA PRO A 301 -4.32 -8.92 27.65
C PRO A 301 -4.09 -10.33 27.09
N ILE A 302 -4.79 -10.69 26.02
CA ILE A 302 -4.51 -11.93 25.26
C ILE A 302 -3.67 -11.63 24.03
N TYR A 303 -3.99 -10.55 23.29
CA TYR A 303 -3.23 -10.13 22.11
C TYR A 303 -3.37 -8.62 21.85
N VAL A 304 -2.41 -8.06 21.11
CA VAL A 304 -2.44 -6.67 20.63
C VAL A 304 -3.44 -6.55 19.47
N ASP A 305 -4.40 -5.65 19.60
CA ASP A 305 -5.50 -5.43 18.64
C ASP A 305 -5.11 -4.41 17.56
N ALA A 306 -4.35 -3.39 17.96
CA ALA A 306 -3.75 -2.38 17.08
C ALA A 306 -2.40 -1.90 17.62
N SER A 307 -1.56 -1.36 16.75
CA SER A 307 -0.25 -0.78 17.07
C SER A 307 -0.13 0.66 16.61
N TYR A 308 0.65 1.47 17.32
CA TYR A 308 1.08 2.82 16.91
C TYR A 308 2.59 2.82 16.61
N CYS A 309 3.05 3.88 15.96
CA CYS A 309 4.44 4.05 15.55
C CYS A 309 4.97 5.39 16.06
N ASP A 310 6.16 5.37 16.66
CA ASP A 310 6.67 6.52 17.43
C ASP A 310 6.85 7.80 16.57
N CYS A 311 7.01 7.62 15.26
CA CYS A 311 7.08 8.66 14.23
C CYS A 311 5.75 9.39 13.98
N GLU A 312 4.60 8.77 14.24
CA GLU A 312 3.26 9.38 14.08
C GLU A 312 3.04 10.58 15.02
N PHE A 313 3.86 10.66 16.08
CA PHE A 313 3.87 11.74 17.06
C PHE A 313 5.09 12.66 16.90
N THR A 314 5.64 12.76 15.69
CA THR A 314 6.78 13.64 15.36
C THR A 314 6.54 14.62 14.23
N THR A 315 5.48 14.45 13.43
CA THR A 315 5.12 15.38 12.36
C THR A 315 4.10 16.43 12.83
N GLU A 316 4.27 17.66 12.35
CA GLU A 316 3.27 18.72 12.55
C GLU A 316 2.07 18.55 11.60
N ASP A 317 2.21 17.81 10.50
CA ASP A 317 1.19 17.68 9.44
C ASP A 317 -0.19 17.24 9.95
N ARG A 318 -0.23 16.25 10.86
CA ARG A 318 -1.45 15.79 11.54
C ARG A 318 -2.06 16.90 12.41
N ALA A 319 -1.25 17.48 13.28
CA ALA A 319 -1.67 18.60 14.13
C ALA A 319 -2.19 19.80 13.31
N LEU A 320 -1.57 20.07 12.15
CA LEU A 320 -1.95 21.12 11.23
C LEU A 320 -3.28 20.84 10.49
N ASP A 321 -3.62 19.57 10.22
CA ASP A 321 -4.93 19.17 9.67
C ASP A 321 -6.04 19.28 10.73
N VAL A 322 -5.78 18.84 11.96
CA VAL A 322 -6.71 19.02 13.11
C VAL A 322 -6.95 20.50 13.39
N ALA A 323 -5.88 21.29 13.49
CA ALA A 323 -5.94 22.74 13.73
C ALA A 323 -6.72 23.48 12.63
N THR A 324 -6.48 23.14 11.35
CA THR A 324 -7.26 23.69 10.23
C THR A 324 -8.73 23.27 10.30
N THR A 325 -9.01 22.02 10.68
CA THR A 325 -10.38 21.49 10.75
C THR A 325 -11.21 22.15 11.86
N GLU A 326 -10.70 22.30 13.08
CA GLU A 326 -11.44 22.99 14.15
C GLU A 326 -11.52 24.50 13.89
N ALA A 327 -10.47 25.15 13.40
CA ALA A 327 -10.52 26.57 13.03
C ALA A 327 -11.57 26.86 11.94
N ARG A 328 -11.71 25.96 10.95
CA ARG A 328 -12.79 26.00 9.95
C ARG A 328 -14.16 25.83 10.62
N SER A 329 -14.32 24.84 11.51
CA SER A 329 -15.60 24.60 12.19
C SER A 329 -16.01 25.79 13.06
N GLN A 330 -15.06 26.44 13.74
CA GLN A 330 -15.30 27.66 14.52
C GLN A 330 -15.67 28.85 13.64
N LEU A 331 -14.98 29.07 12.52
CA LEU A 331 -15.30 30.14 11.56
C LEU A 331 -16.71 29.95 10.96
N GLU A 332 -17.07 28.72 10.61
CA GLU A 332 -18.41 28.38 10.12
C GLU A 332 -19.49 28.61 11.17
N ARG A 333 -19.25 28.24 12.44
CA ARG A 333 -20.14 28.56 13.57
C ARG A 333 -20.32 30.07 13.74
N TRP A 334 -19.25 30.87 13.67
CA TRP A 334 -19.33 32.33 13.82
C TRP A 334 -20.06 32.99 12.64
N LYS A 335 -19.77 32.58 11.39
CA LYS A 335 -20.52 33.02 10.21
C LYS A 335 -22.02 32.73 10.36
N ASN A 336 -22.37 31.49 10.68
CA ASN A 336 -23.77 31.08 10.80
C ASN A 336 -24.49 31.86 11.92
N ASN A 337 -23.84 32.18 13.03
CA ASN A 337 -24.41 33.05 14.05
C ASN A 337 -24.59 34.49 13.54
N ALA A 338 -23.57 35.05 12.86
CA ALA A 338 -23.63 36.40 12.31
C ALA A 338 -24.75 36.59 11.27
N GLU A 339 -24.99 35.58 10.41
CA GLU A 339 -26.08 35.56 9.42
C GLU A 339 -27.48 35.37 10.04
N ASN A 340 -27.58 34.78 11.22
CA ASN A 340 -28.84 34.69 11.98
C ASN A 340 -29.15 35.98 12.77
N ASP A 341 -28.13 36.60 13.37
CA ASP A 341 -28.29 37.78 14.22
C ASP A 341 -28.35 39.10 13.43
N ASN A 342 -27.75 39.17 12.23
CA ASN A 342 -27.59 40.41 11.47
C ASN A 342 -27.82 40.24 9.96
N VAL A 343 -28.28 41.31 9.30
CA VAL A 343 -28.23 41.41 7.84
C VAL A 343 -26.80 41.79 7.43
N LEU A 344 -25.99 40.80 7.03
CA LEU A 344 -24.62 41.04 6.58
C LEU A 344 -24.57 41.69 5.19
N SER A 345 -23.60 42.57 4.96
CA SER A 345 -23.24 43.12 3.65
C SER A 345 -22.75 42.01 2.73
N ASP A 346 -22.92 42.15 1.42
CA ASP A 346 -22.47 41.11 0.48
C ASP A 346 -20.94 40.97 0.48
N LEU A 347 -20.21 42.07 0.73
CA LEU A 347 -18.76 42.08 0.93
C LEU A 347 -18.34 41.30 2.20
N THR A 348 -19.12 41.37 3.28
CA THR A 348 -18.89 40.56 4.49
C THR A 348 -19.08 39.07 4.20
N LYS A 349 -20.16 38.71 3.49
CA LYS A 349 -20.43 37.31 3.08
C LYS A 349 -19.32 36.76 2.19
N GLU A 350 -18.91 37.54 1.18
CA GLU A 350 -17.81 37.19 0.26
C GLU A 350 -16.50 36.97 1.02
N CYS A 351 -16.15 37.86 1.95
CA CYS A 351 -14.96 37.72 2.80
C CYS A 351 -15.01 36.45 3.66
N LEU A 352 -16.14 36.16 4.31
CA LEU A 352 -16.31 34.96 5.15
C LEU A 352 -16.31 33.66 4.35
N ASN A 353 -16.89 33.65 3.13
CA ASN A 353 -16.84 32.50 2.23
C ASN A 353 -15.40 32.26 1.74
N ASN A 354 -14.73 33.28 1.19
CA ASN A 354 -13.36 33.17 0.70
C ASN A 354 -12.38 32.69 1.81
N ALA A 355 -12.65 33.06 3.07
CA ALA A 355 -11.89 32.57 4.22
C ALA A 355 -12.16 31.09 4.55
N LEU A 356 -13.39 30.61 4.43
CA LEU A 356 -13.73 29.19 4.53
C LEU A 356 -13.15 28.39 3.36
N ASP A 357 -13.29 28.88 2.13
CA ASP A 357 -12.72 28.27 0.92
C ASP A 357 -11.19 28.17 1.03
N SER A 358 -10.53 29.17 1.64
CA SER A 358 -9.08 29.13 1.91
C SER A 358 -8.71 28.07 2.95
N LEU A 359 -9.53 27.86 3.99
CA LEU A 359 -9.33 26.82 5.00
C LEU A 359 -9.66 25.42 4.47
N ASP A 360 -10.69 25.27 3.64
CA ASP A 360 -10.98 24.03 2.91
C ASP A 360 -9.84 23.70 1.93
N SER A 361 -9.32 24.69 1.18
CA SER A 361 -8.15 24.51 0.32
C SER A 361 -6.92 24.07 1.11
N LEU A 362 -6.64 24.73 2.25
CA LEU A 362 -5.55 24.34 3.15
C LEU A 362 -5.77 22.94 3.75
N ARG A 363 -7.01 22.54 4.02
CA ARG A 363 -7.32 21.18 4.50
C ARG A 363 -7.08 20.15 3.41
N GLU A 364 -7.60 20.28 2.19
CA GLU A 364 -7.38 19.23 1.19
C GLU A 364 -5.90 19.10 0.79
N ILE A 365 -5.15 20.21 0.81
CA ILE A 365 -3.67 20.18 0.78
C ILE A 365 -3.15 19.36 1.97
N ARG A 366 -3.47 19.71 3.22
CA ARG A 366 -2.93 19.08 4.45
C ARG A 366 -3.35 17.63 4.67
N ARG A 367 -4.58 17.28 4.34
CA ARG A 367 -5.18 15.96 4.47
C ARG A 367 -4.50 14.92 3.57
N SER A 368 -3.88 15.37 2.47
CA SER A 368 -2.94 14.52 1.74
C SER A 368 -1.73 14.14 2.62
N TYR A 369 -1.02 15.12 3.20
CA TYR A 369 0.16 14.88 4.04
C TYR A 369 -0.15 14.18 5.38
N ALA A 370 -1.30 14.47 6.00
CA ALA A 370 -1.65 13.98 7.33
C ALA A 370 -2.08 12.51 7.37
N PHE A 371 -2.67 11.98 6.28
CA PHE A 371 -3.17 10.60 6.21
C PHE A 371 -2.30 9.70 5.34
N GLY A 372 -1.06 9.51 5.79
CA GLY A 372 -0.23 8.36 5.44
C GLY A 372 0.27 7.70 6.72
N HIS A 373 -0.05 6.42 6.93
CA HIS A 373 0.59 5.63 8.01
C HIS A 373 2.10 5.61 7.74
N LEU A 374 2.88 6.23 8.63
CA LEU A 374 4.32 6.35 8.43
C LEU A 374 4.98 4.97 8.50
N PRO A 375 6.05 4.72 7.71
CA PRO A 375 6.79 3.46 7.78
C PRO A 375 7.28 3.21 9.21
N CYS A 376 7.08 1.98 9.67
CA CYS A 376 7.03 1.66 11.09
C CYS A 376 8.08 0.60 11.44
N ASP A 377 9.32 1.07 11.62
CA ASP A 377 10.46 0.22 11.94
C ASP A 377 10.41 -0.38 13.37
N ASN A 378 9.57 0.19 14.26
CA ASN A 378 9.37 -0.28 15.63
C ASN A 378 7.93 0.00 16.13
N PRO A 379 6.96 -0.89 15.87
CA PRO A 379 5.58 -0.73 16.33
C PRO A 379 5.42 -0.99 17.83
N HIS A 380 4.62 -0.14 18.50
CA HIS A 380 4.25 -0.27 19.91
C HIS A 380 2.76 -0.64 20.04
N PRO A 381 2.32 -1.40 21.06
CA PRO A 381 0.90 -1.67 21.27
C PRO A 381 0.08 -0.39 21.52
N LEU A 382 -0.94 -0.14 20.70
CA LEU A 382 -1.95 0.92 20.89
C LEU A 382 -3.10 0.40 21.76
N SER A 383 -3.56 -0.81 21.47
CA SER A 383 -4.65 -1.46 22.20
C SER A 383 -4.49 -2.97 22.25
N PHE A 384 -5.13 -3.58 23.25
CA PHE A 384 -5.24 -5.02 23.45
C PHE A 384 -6.69 -5.50 23.32
N VAL A 385 -6.86 -6.78 22.97
CA VAL A 385 -8.07 -7.54 23.33
C VAL A 385 -7.84 -8.26 24.65
N CYS A 386 -8.78 -8.05 25.58
CA CYS A 386 -8.74 -8.54 26.95
C CYS A 386 -9.42 -9.92 27.06
N ALA A 387 -9.09 -10.71 28.09
CA ALA A 387 -9.60 -12.08 28.26
C ALA A 387 -11.13 -12.19 28.48
N ASN A 388 -11.77 -11.09 28.88
CA ASN A 388 -13.23 -10.94 28.97
C ASN A 388 -13.91 -10.57 27.63
N GLY A 389 -13.14 -10.37 26.55
CA GLY A 389 -13.61 -9.91 25.25
C GLY A 389 -13.75 -8.38 25.10
N SER A 390 -13.36 -7.59 26.10
CA SER A 390 -13.26 -6.12 25.96
C SER A 390 -11.98 -5.72 25.20
N ARG A 391 -11.83 -4.42 24.96
CA ARG A 391 -10.60 -3.80 24.45
C ARG A 391 -10.12 -2.76 25.44
N SER A 392 -8.81 -2.65 25.61
CA SER A 392 -8.17 -1.55 26.35
C SER A 392 -7.08 -0.92 25.50
N THR A 393 -7.07 0.41 25.41
CA THR A 393 -5.92 1.20 24.97
C THR A 393 -4.75 1.02 25.96
N THR A 394 -3.53 1.29 25.53
CA THR A 394 -2.33 1.27 26.39
C THR A 394 -2.10 2.60 27.11
N ILE A 395 -1.44 2.53 28.27
CA ILE A 395 -1.03 3.72 29.04
C ILE A 395 0.05 4.48 28.27
N GLU A 396 0.97 3.76 27.66
CA GLU A 396 2.09 4.32 26.88
C GLU A 396 1.61 5.13 25.67
N PHE A 397 0.55 4.66 24.99
CA PHE A 397 -0.14 5.44 23.94
C PHE A 397 -0.76 6.73 24.51
N TYR A 398 -1.43 6.66 25.66
CA TYR A 398 -2.04 7.85 26.28
C TYR A 398 -0.99 8.87 26.75
N GLU A 399 0.13 8.42 27.32
CA GLU A 399 1.23 9.30 27.70
C GLU A 399 1.89 9.93 26.46
N LYS A 400 2.20 9.13 25.43
CA LYS A 400 2.85 9.60 24.20
C LYS A 400 1.95 10.55 23.40
N TYR A 401 0.65 10.23 23.28
CA TYR A 401 -0.31 11.11 22.63
C TYR A 401 -0.58 12.36 23.47
N GLY A 402 -0.68 12.25 24.79
CA GLY A 402 -0.82 13.41 25.69
C GLY A 402 0.36 14.39 25.56
N GLU A 403 1.59 13.89 25.50
CA GLU A 403 2.76 14.73 25.21
C GLU A 403 2.67 15.40 23.83
N TYR A 404 2.23 14.69 22.78
CA TYR A 404 2.03 15.26 21.45
C TYR A 404 0.96 16.36 21.43
N MET A 405 -0.17 16.12 22.11
CA MET A 405 -1.26 17.08 22.25
C MET A 405 -0.79 18.38 22.89
N ASP A 406 -0.13 18.31 24.06
CA ASP A 406 0.29 19.50 24.81
C ASP A 406 1.50 20.22 24.18
N LYS A 407 2.37 19.52 23.43
CA LYS A 407 3.58 20.11 22.83
C LYS A 407 3.39 20.61 21.40
N ILE A 408 2.49 20.01 20.61
CA ILE A 408 2.36 20.23 19.16
C ILE A 408 0.92 20.53 18.75
N GLU A 409 -0.04 19.61 18.98
CA GLU A 409 -1.40 19.73 18.41
C GLU A 409 -2.15 20.95 18.94
N LYS A 410 -2.22 21.11 20.27
CA LYS A 410 -2.96 22.20 20.91
C LYS A 410 -2.33 23.59 20.71
N PRO A 411 -0.99 23.80 20.79
CA PRO A 411 -0.40 25.08 20.42
C PRO A 411 -0.76 25.52 18.98
N LEU A 412 -0.71 24.60 18.02
CA LEU A 412 -1.06 24.88 16.61
C LEU A 412 -2.57 25.12 16.43
N GLU A 413 -3.42 24.35 17.11
CA GLU A 413 -4.87 24.58 17.17
C GLU A 413 -5.18 25.99 17.68
N GLU A 414 -4.60 26.38 18.82
CA GLU A 414 -4.81 27.70 19.39
C GLU A 414 -4.33 28.84 18.46
N GLU A 415 -3.19 28.69 17.77
CA GLU A 415 -2.71 29.71 16.81
C GLU A 415 -3.56 29.79 15.54
N MET A 416 -4.06 28.66 15.04
CA MET A 416 -4.99 28.62 13.91
C MET A 416 -6.34 29.26 14.27
N ILE A 417 -6.87 28.98 15.46
CA ILE A 417 -8.10 29.60 15.97
C ILE A 417 -7.91 31.11 16.19
N LYS A 418 -6.78 31.55 16.77
CA LYS A 418 -6.45 32.99 16.91
C LYS A 418 -6.39 33.68 15.53
N SER A 419 -5.88 32.99 14.51
CA SER A 419 -5.85 33.48 13.12
C SER A 419 -7.26 33.57 12.52
N ALA A 420 -8.10 32.54 12.70
CA ALA A 420 -9.49 32.55 12.25
C ALA A 420 -10.33 33.66 12.92
N VAL A 421 -10.13 33.91 14.22
CA VAL A 421 -10.76 35.06 14.93
C VAL A 421 -10.36 36.39 14.30
N SER A 422 -9.08 36.54 13.93
CA SER A 422 -8.58 37.75 13.27
C SER A 422 -9.25 37.99 11.90
N VAL A 423 -9.35 36.93 11.08
CA VAL A 423 -10.01 36.97 9.77
C VAL A 423 -11.51 37.25 9.91
N TYR A 424 -12.20 36.59 10.84
CA TYR A 424 -13.62 36.84 11.12
C TYR A 424 -13.87 38.31 11.51
N ASN A 425 -13.09 38.84 12.46
CA ASN A 425 -13.22 40.23 12.90
C ASN A 425 -12.92 41.23 11.76
N TYR A 426 -11.94 40.92 10.89
CA TYR A 426 -11.68 41.71 9.68
C TYR A 426 -12.90 41.69 8.74
N CYS A 427 -13.43 40.52 8.40
CA CYS A 427 -14.61 40.43 7.54
C CYS A 427 -15.83 41.15 8.12
N MET A 428 -16.07 41.03 9.43
CA MET A 428 -17.16 41.75 10.10
C MET A 428 -16.98 43.28 10.11
N SER A 429 -15.75 43.80 9.96
CA SER A 429 -15.51 45.24 9.78
C SER A 429 -15.88 45.75 8.37
N LEU A 430 -16.16 44.85 7.41
CA LEU A 430 -16.68 45.17 6.08
C LEU A 430 -18.22 45.26 6.05
N ASN A 431 -18.84 45.28 7.24
CA ASN A 431 -20.28 45.42 7.46
C ASN A 431 -20.71 46.84 7.85
N GLU A 432 -19.76 47.78 7.94
CA GLU A 432 -19.96 49.23 8.17
C GLU A 432 -20.07 50.02 6.84
#